data_AF-A0A432YRP3-F1
#
_entry.id   AF-A0A432YRP3-F1
#
_cell.length_a   1.000
_cell.length_b   1.000
_cell.length_c   1.000
_cell.angle_alpha   90.00
_cell.angle_beta   90.00
_cell.angle_gamma   90.00
#
_symmetry.space_group_name_H-M   'P 1'
#
loop_
_entity.id
_entity.type
_entity.pdbx_description
1 polymer ?
#
loop_
_entity_poly.entity_id
_entity_poly.type
_entity_poly.pdbx_seq_one_letter_code
_entity_poly.pdbx_strand_id
1 'polypeptide(L)'
;MTIQTELEAILTCLEDIGQPVSVGALQSHLEIDMPKKTLQRRLKKLVEHGQVIADGEKKARTYRLASYGISSSATERSVTESLVLNEKGNEYNQHPIFSAESLTKLAYLDTPPYGRTKRTYQRQLVEQYIPNETFYVPLSVRTKLHTMGKRVDKALAAGTYAKEIGQKLLIDLSYNSSRLEGNTYSKLDTQKLIEQGVSAEGKVHEETVMIMNHKEAIEFLIENAEDITLSSFTVRNIHYLLSQDLLANPNACGRERELEVTIGKSAYTPLSNPHQIKELLARVLLKAEQISDPFEQSFFLLMHLSYLQAFEDVNKRTARLTCNIPFIKNNLCPLSFTDVPQEDYFKALLYFYETNELMPALELFEWAYKKSCEQYDVVKESLGDIDAYRIKYRAARKEAMGLVIRNDISDAKISAFLSRYCHDHNIEQPDKFIAMTIADLEQLHEGAIIGLGITEAMFKAWKRR
;
A
#
# COMPACT_ATOMS: atom_id res chain seq x y z
N MET A 1 7.32 50.45 -7.36
CA MET A 1 7.80 49.16 -6.82
C MET A 1 7.47 48.06 -7.81
N THR A 2 8.31 47.03 -7.93
CA THR A 2 8.01 45.88 -8.79
C THR A 2 7.10 44.91 -8.04
N ILE A 3 6.34 44.10 -8.77
CA ILE A 3 5.48 43.06 -8.17
C ILE A 3 6.31 42.11 -7.30
N GLN A 4 7.56 41.84 -7.69
CA GLN A 4 8.47 40.98 -6.94
C GLN A 4 8.84 41.57 -5.58
N THR A 5 9.17 42.86 -5.51
CA THR A 5 9.43 43.55 -4.23
C THR A 5 8.21 43.61 -3.32
N GLU A 6 7.00 43.70 -3.88
CA GLU A 6 5.76 43.63 -3.09
C GLU A 6 5.54 42.24 -2.48
N LEU A 7 5.89 41.17 -3.21
CA LEU A 7 5.75 39.79 -2.73
C LEU A 7 6.77 39.47 -1.63
N GLU A 8 8.01 39.90 -1.82
CA GLU A 8 9.08 39.72 -0.83
C GLU A 8 8.76 40.43 0.48
N ALA A 9 8.27 41.68 0.43
CA ALA A 9 7.89 42.40 1.64
C ALA A 9 6.71 41.77 2.39
N ILE A 10 5.76 41.15 1.68
CA ILE A 10 4.67 40.39 2.33
C ILE A 10 5.22 39.13 3.01
N LEU A 11 6.18 38.44 2.39
CA LEU A 11 6.81 37.26 2.97
C LEU A 11 7.63 37.61 4.21
N THR A 12 8.46 38.66 4.16
CA THR A 12 9.23 39.13 5.31
C THR A 12 8.31 39.59 6.45
N CYS A 13 7.24 40.33 6.15
CA CYS A 13 6.28 40.75 7.17
C CYS A 13 5.57 39.56 7.82
N LEU A 14 5.20 38.53 7.06
CA LEU A 14 4.63 37.29 7.62
C LEU A 14 5.66 36.48 8.43
N GLU A 15 6.95 36.61 8.11
CA GLU A 15 8.06 35.99 8.84
C GLU A 15 8.25 36.65 10.20
N ASP A 16 8.31 37.97 10.22
CA ASP A 16 8.47 38.77 11.43
C ASP A 16 7.29 38.60 12.41
N ILE A 17 6.07 38.43 11.87
CA ILE A 17 4.86 38.24 12.68
C ILE A 17 4.82 36.85 13.32
N GLY A 18 5.33 35.81 12.65
CA GLY A 18 5.45 34.46 13.20
C GLY A 18 4.14 33.78 13.62
N GLN A 19 2.97 34.26 13.19
CA GLN A 19 1.67 33.64 13.50
C GLN A 19 0.60 33.96 12.43
N PRO A 20 -0.50 33.19 12.33
CA PRO A 20 -1.54 33.43 11.34
C PRO A 20 -2.24 34.77 11.55
N VAL A 21 -2.25 35.64 10.53
CA VAL A 21 -2.83 36.98 10.64
C VAL A 21 -3.89 37.27 9.59
N SER A 22 -4.90 38.06 9.97
CA SER A 22 -5.91 38.55 9.03
C SER A 22 -5.30 39.57 8.05
N VAL A 23 -5.91 39.74 6.88
CA VAL A 23 -5.49 40.76 5.89
C VAL A 23 -5.41 42.16 6.50
N GLY A 24 -6.31 42.50 7.43
CA GLY A 24 -6.31 43.81 8.07
C GLY A 24 -5.13 44.02 9.01
N ALA A 25 -4.78 42.99 9.80
CA ALA A 25 -3.61 43.05 10.68
C ALA A 25 -2.31 43.09 9.88
N LEU A 26 -2.22 42.29 8.81
CA LEU A 26 -1.07 42.28 7.91
C LEU A 26 -0.89 43.64 7.20
N GLN A 27 -1.99 44.27 6.77
CA GLN A 27 -1.92 45.60 6.15
C GLN A 27 -1.38 46.67 7.10
N SER A 28 -1.66 46.57 8.40
CA SER A 28 -1.16 47.49 9.42
C SER A 28 0.29 47.25 9.84
N HIS A 29 0.90 46.12 9.45
CA HIS A 29 2.28 45.76 9.80
C HIS A 29 3.21 45.77 8.59
N LEU A 30 2.67 45.91 7.37
CA LEU A 30 3.47 46.13 6.18
C LEU A 30 4.10 47.53 6.22
N GLU A 31 5.40 47.61 6.01
CA GLU A 31 6.13 48.87 5.87
C GLU A 31 5.78 49.62 4.57
N ILE A 32 5.11 48.95 3.63
CA ILE A 32 4.71 49.50 2.33
C ILE A 32 3.22 49.83 2.36
N ASP A 33 2.88 51.06 2.02
CA ASP A 33 1.47 51.46 1.83
C ASP A 33 0.86 50.73 0.62
N MET A 34 -0.01 49.75 0.92
CA MET A 34 -0.63 48.90 -0.08
C MET A 34 -2.15 48.86 0.11
N PRO A 35 -2.96 49.14 -0.94
CA PRO A 35 -4.40 49.01 -0.87
C PRO A 35 -4.83 47.56 -0.59
N LYS A 36 -5.84 47.38 0.27
CA LYS A 36 -6.35 46.06 0.70
C LYS A 36 -6.66 45.09 -0.45
N LYS A 37 -7.22 45.58 -1.56
CA LYS A 37 -7.50 44.76 -2.76
C LYS A 37 -6.22 44.27 -3.45
N THR A 38 -5.17 45.07 -3.46
CA THR A 38 -3.86 44.69 -4.02
C THR A 38 -3.20 43.65 -3.13
N LEU A 39 -3.22 43.83 -1.80
CA LEU A 39 -2.69 42.88 -0.82
C LEU A 39 -3.37 41.51 -0.95
N GLN A 40 -4.70 41.47 -1.06
CA GLN A 40 -5.45 40.23 -1.28
C GLN A 40 -5.06 39.51 -2.59
N ARG A 41 -4.81 40.27 -3.66
CA ARG A 41 -4.37 39.71 -4.95
C ARG A 41 -2.95 39.13 -4.85
N ARG A 42 -2.05 39.78 -4.10
CA ARG A 42 -0.68 39.28 -3.86
C ARG A 42 -0.68 38.04 -2.98
N LEU A 43 -1.46 38.03 -1.89
CA LEU A 43 -1.65 36.86 -1.04
C LEU A 43 -2.21 35.67 -1.81
N LYS A 44 -3.20 35.89 -2.69
CA LYS A 44 -3.72 34.83 -3.57
C LYS A 44 -2.61 34.19 -4.42
N LYS A 45 -1.74 35.02 -5.02
CA LYS A 45 -0.61 34.55 -5.83
C LYS A 45 0.43 33.78 -4.99
N LEU A 46 0.72 34.23 -3.76
CA LEU A 46 1.62 33.53 -2.85
C LEU A 46 1.06 32.19 -2.36
N VAL A 47 -0.27 32.09 -2.21
CA VAL A 47 -0.97 30.84 -1.89
C VAL A 47 -0.93 29.87 -3.07
N GLU A 48 -1.20 30.36 -4.29
CA GLU A 48 -1.08 29.55 -5.52
C GLU A 48 0.34 29.02 -5.73
N HIS A 49 1.36 29.78 -5.32
CA HIS A 49 2.77 29.37 -5.36
C HIS A 49 3.23 28.57 -4.13
N GLY A 50 2.34 28.26 -3.18
CA GLY A 50 2.64 27.45 -2.00
C GLY A 50 3.59 28.11 -0.98
N GLN A 51 3.81 29.42 -1.06
CA GLN A 51 4.69 30.16 -0.14
C GLN A 51 3.94 30.66 1.10
N VAL A 52 2.62 30.84 1.00
CA VAL A 52 1.73 31.28 2.08
C VAL A 52 0.54 30.32 2.17
N ILE A 53 0.15 29.94 3.38
CA ILE A 53 -1.05 29.15 3.64
C ILE A 53 -2.15 30.10 4.08
N ALA A 54 -3.34 29.95 3.49
CA ALA A 54 -4.53 30.69 3.88
C ALA A 54 -5.51 29.74 4.58
N ASP A 55 -5.89 30.08 5.81
CA ASP A 55 -6.75 29.26 6.66
C ASP A 55 -8.05 30.01 7.00
N GLY A 56 -9.17 29.29 7.12
CA GLY A 56 -10.50 29.83 7.40
C GLY A 56 -11.24 30.48 6.21
N GLU A 57 -12.53 30.78 6.43
CA GLU A 57 -13.43 31.34 5.40
C GLU A 57 -13.85 32.80 5.64
N LYS A 58 -14.02 33.56 4.55
CA LYS A 58 -14.57 34.93 4.51
C LYS A 58 -13.88 35.89 5.51
N LYS A 59 -14.57 36.28 6.60
CA LYS A 59 -14.05 37.26 7.59
C LYS A 59 -13.08 36.65 8.60
N ALA A 60 -13.05 35.32 8.73
CA ALA A 60 -12.15 34.59 9.61
C ALA A 60 -10.85 34.15 8.90
N ARG A 61 -10.61 34.59 7.65
CA ARG A 61 -9.48 34.14 6.85
C ARG A 61 -8.16 34.76 7.34
N THR A 62 -7.22 33.91 7.72
CA THR A 62 -5.85 34.27 8.15
C THR A 62 -4.81 33.73 7.17
N TYR A 63 -3.63 34.33 7.18
CA TYR A 63 -2.51 34.02 6.29
C TYR A 63 -1.26 33.83 7.15
N ARG A 64 -0.49 32.80 6.83
CA ARG A 64 0.82 32.50 7.45
C ARG A 64 1.80 32.00 6.41
N LEU A 65 3.09 32.16 6.64
CA LEU A 65 4.10 31.51 5.81
C LEU A 65 3.93 29.99 5.81
N ALA A 66 4.13 29.37 4.65
CA ALA A 66 4.11 27.92 4.52
C ALA A 66 5.25 27.26 5.32
N SER A 67 6.37 27.97 5.54
CA SER A 67 7.46 27.56 6.43
C SER A 67 7.08 27.61 7.91
N TYR A 68 6.10 28.43 8.29
CA TYR A 68 5.63 28.57 9.67
C TYR A 68 4.43 27.65 9.93
N GLY A 69 4.75 26.36 10.08
CA GLY A 69 3.81 25.28 10.39
C GLY A 69 4.49 24.02 10.95
N ILE A 70 5.78 24.13 11.29
CA ILE A 70 6.51 23.13 12.08
C ILE A 70 7.07 23.84 13.32
N SER A 71 6.20 24.54 14.08
CA SER A 71 6.35 24.76 15.52
C SER A 71 5.10 25.45 16.09
N SER A 72 4.44 24.74 17.01
CA SER A 72 3.54 25.18 18.09
C SER A 72 2.55 26.34 17.86
N SER A 73 1.27 26.01 17.66
CA SER A 73 0.15 26.51 18.50
C SER A 73 -1.18 25.80 18.17
N ALA A 74 -1.19 24.47 18.30
CA ALA A 74 -2.40 23.69 18.58
C ALA A 74 -2.07 22.48 19.49
N THR A 75 -0.91 22.53 20.14
CA THR A 75 -0.35 21.53 21.06
C THR A 75 -0.41 22.04 22.50
N GLU A 76 -1.58 22.51 22.93
CA GLU A 76 -1.85 22.72 24.37
C GLU A 76 -3.10 21.98 24.88
N ARG A 77 -3.73 21.14 24.06
CA ARG A 77 -4.68 20.13 24.53
C ARG A 77 -4.57 18.82 23.75
N SER A 78 -3.39 18.22 23.76
CA SER A 78 -3.18 16.77 23.54
C SER A 78 -1.72 16.33 23.78
N VAL A 79 -0.91 17.13 24.48
CA VAL A 79 0.51 16.82 24.76
C VAL A 79 0.71 16.26 26.18
N THR A 80 -0.37 16.11 26.95
CA THR A 80 -0.34 15.62 28.33
C THR A 80 -0.50 14.10 28.46
N GLU A 81 -0.07 13.30 27.48
CA GLU A 81 -0.16 11.83 27.61
C GLU A 81 1.03 11.02 27.09
N SER A 82 2.16 11.62 26.70
CA SER A 82 3.31 10.78 26.25
C SER A 82 4.72 11.25 26.60
N LEU A 83 4.90 12.32 27.39
CA LEU A 83 6.22 12.68 27.91
C LEU A 83 6.12 13.09 29.38
N VAL A 84 5.96 12.10 30.26
CA VAL A 84 6.31 12.28 31.67
C VAL A 84 7.84 12.24 31.75
N LEU A 85 8.43 13.42 31.92
CA LEU A 85 9.75 13.56 32.52
C LEU A 85 9.65 13.06 33.97
N ASN A 86 9.90 11.77 34.17
CA ASN A 86 10.16 11.24 35.51
C ASN A 86 11.60 11.63 35.88
N GLU A 87 11.71 12.77 36.55
CA GLU A 87 12.75 12.94 37.55
C GLU A 87 12.60 11.79 38.55
N LYS A 88 13.62 10.91 38.58
CA LYS A 88 13.83 9.71 39.41
C LYS A 88 13.55 8.38 38.69
N GLY A 89 14.63 7.87 38.08
CA GLY A 89 15.04 6.47 38.18
C GLY A 89 14.29 5.44 37.33
N ASN A 90 14.91 5.07 36.20
CA ASN A 90 14.80 3.79 35.49
C ASN A 90 13.40 3.22 35.20
N GLU A 91 12.87 3.56 34.02
CA GLU A 91 12.14 2.62 33.15
C GLU A 91 12.18 3.19 31.71
N TYR A 92 12.84 2.48 30.79
CA TYR A 92 13.10 2.96 29.43
C TYR A 92 11.82 2.89 28.57
N ASN A 93 11.36 4.03 28.06
CA ASN A 93 10.38 4.11 26.97
C ASN A 93 10.97 3.45 25.70
N GLN A 94 10.51 2.25 25.33
CA GLN A 94 10.92 1.58 24.11
C GLN A 94 10.00 1.98 22.94
N HIS A 95 10.60 2.45 21.83
CA HIS A 95 9.88 2.69 20.58
C HIS A 95 9.34 1.35 20.02
N PRO A 96 8.10 1.29 19.49
CA PRO A 96 7.46 0.01 19.14
C PRO A 96 8.07 -0.70 17.93
N ILE A 97 8.81 0.03 17.08
CA ILE A 97 9.41 -0.47 15.83
C ILE A 97 10.93 -0.53 15.94
N PHE A 98 11.56 0.63 16.11
CA PHE A 98 13.01 0.78 16.04
C PHE A 98 13.73 0.45 17.35
N SER A 99 14.86 -0.24 17.24
CA SER A 99 15.81 -0.42 18.34
C SER A 99 16.47 0.90 18.74
N ALA A 100 17.12 0.93 19.91
CA ALA A 100 17.90 2.09 20.34
C ALA A 100 19.03 2.45 19.34
N GLU A 101 19.61 1.45 18.67
CA GLU A 101 20.61 1.67 17.62
C GLU A 101 19.98 2.35 16.39
N SER A 102 18.85 1.84 15.91
CA SER A 102 18.11 2.47 14.80
C SER A 102 17.63 3.88 15.14
N LEU A 103 17.14 4.13 16.36
CA LEU A 103 16.76 5.49 16.78
C LEU A 103 17.97 6.44 16.77
N THR A 104 19.13 5.97 17.25
CA THR A 104 20.39 6.74 17.19
C THR A 104 20.77 7.05 15.75
N LYS A 105 20.62 6.08 14.84
CA LYS A 105 20.84 6.27 13.40
C LYS A 105 19.85 7.26 12.78
N LEU A 106 18.57 7.14 13.11
CA LEU A 106 17.50 7.99 12.58
C LEU A 106 17.59 9.44 13.07
N ALA A 107 18.24 9.71 14.21
CA ALA A 107 18.52 11.07 14.68
C ALA A 107 19.37 11.89 13.67
N TYR A 108 20.04 11.23 12.72
CA TYR A 108 20.61 11.87 11.53
C TYR A 108 19.61 12.80 10.81
N LEU A 109 18.34 12.40 10.75
CA LEU A 109 17.27 13.12 10.07
C LEU A 109 16.73 14.32 10.85
N ASP A 110 17.11 14.49 12.12
CA ASP A 110 16.81 15.69 12.91
C ASP A 110 17.59 16.89 12.37
N THR A 111 18.70 16.64 11.68
CA THR A 111 19.40 17.66 10.90
C THR A 111 18.59 18.01 9.64
N PRO A 112 18.23 19.29 9.43
CA PRO A 112 17.50 19.71 8.24
C PRO A 112 18.20 19.28 6.94
N PRO A 113 17.45 19.08 5.83
CA PRO A 113 18.00 18.57 4.57
C PRO A 113 19.19 19.38 4.03
N TYR A 114 19.21 20.70 4.23
CA TYR A 114 20.31 21.58 3.80
C TYR A 114 21.61 21.39 4.61
N GLY A 115 21.52 20.84 5.82
CA GLY A 115 22.67 20.54 6.69
C GLY A 115 23.18 19.10 6.55
N ARG A 116 22.46 18.24 5.81
CA ARG A 116 22.85 16.85 5.56
C ARG A 116 23.76 16.75 4.32
N THR A 117 24.57 15.70 4.27
CA THR A 117 25.47 15.46 3.13
C THR A 117 24.67 15.11 1.89
N LYS A 118 24.86 15.87 0.81
CA LYS A 118 24.20 15.57 -0.48
C LYS A 118 24.69 14.24 -1.04
N ARG A 119 23.76 13.38 -1.44
CA ARG A 119 24.03 12.06 -2.00
C ARG A 119 23.27 11.83 -3.30
N THR A 120 23.77 10.91 -4.11
CA THR A 120 23.09 10.42 -5.32
C THR A 120 23.10 8.90 -5.34
N TYR A 121 22.47 8.30 -6.36
CA TYR A 121 22.29 6.86 -6.48
C TYR A 121 23.63 6.12 -6.49
N GLN A 122 23.83 5.20 -5.55
CA GLN A 122 25.04 4.37 -5.46
C GLN A 122 24.85 3.06 -6.24
N ARG A 123 25.43 2.99 -7.45
CA ARG A 123 25.36 1.80 -8.32
C ARG A 123 26.00 0.57 -7.70
N GLN A 124 27.01 0.78 -6.87
CA GLN A 124 27.74 -0.27 -6.17
C GLN A 124 26.81 -1.17 -5.36
N LEU A 125 25.69 -0.65 -4.83
CA LEU A 125 24.72 -1.46 -4.10
C LEU A 125 24.12 -2.59 -4.93
N VAL A 126 23.84 -2.34 -6.21
CA VAL A 126 23.33 -3.34 -7.14
C VAL A 126 24.47 -4.21 -7.69
N GLU A 127 25.62 -3.59 -7.97
CA GLU A 127 26.77 -4.27 -8.55
C GLU A 127 27.39 -5.30 -7.60
N GLN A 128 27.50 -4.97 -6.31
CA GLN A 128 28.09 -5.83 -5.27
C GLN A 128 27.12 -6.87 -4.72
N TYR A 129 25.81 -6.68 -4.89
CA TYR A 129 24.82 -7.66 -4.47
C TYR A 129 24.87 -8.89 -5.38
N ILE A 130 25.13 -10.07 -4.83
CA ILE A 130 25.15 -11.35 -5.55
C ILE A 130 23.96 -12.18 -5.04
N PRO A 131 22.95 -12.46 -5.90
CA PRO A 131 21.78 -13.23 -5.48
C PRO A 131 22.16 -14.56 -4.82
N ASN A 132 21.54 -14.85 -3.68
CA ASN A 132 21.75 -16.05 -2.87
C ASN A 132 23.14 -16.19 -2.21
N GLU A 133 24.03 -15.20 -2.34
CA GLU A 133 25.32 -15.15 -1.64
C GLU A 133 25.37 -13.96 -0.67
N THR A 134 24.95 -12.78 -1.11
CA THR A 134 24.76 -11.60 -0.26
C THR A 134 23.32 -11.52 0.21
N PHE A 135 23.12 -11.15 1.48
CA PHE A 135 21.79 -11.03 2.07
C PHE A 135 21.66 -9.72 2.85
N TYR A 136 20.58 -8.99 2.60
CA TYR A 136 20.19 -7.84 3.41
C TYR A 136 19.37 -8.26 4.63
N VAL A 137 18.60 -9.33 4.51
CA VAL A 137 17.77 -9.89 5.59
C VAL A 137 18.54 -11.07 6.23
N PRO A 138 18.96 -10.97 7.50
CA PRO A 138 19.67 -12.04 8.18
C PRO A 138 18.87 -13.35 8.19
N LEU A 139 19.56 -14.50 8.16
CA LEU A 139 18.92 -15.82 8.13
C LEU A 139 17.97 -16.05 9.32
N SER A 140 18.34 -15.56 10.51
CA SER A 140 17.49 -15.62 11.71
C SER A 140 16.16 -14.90 11.51
N VAL A 141 16.20 -13.72 10.89
CA VAL A 141 15.01 -12.92 10.57
C VAL A 141 14.17 -13.62 9.50
N ARG A 142 14.79 -14.08 8.41
CA ARG A 142 14.08 -14.80 7.32
C ARG A 142 13.35 -16.04 7.85
N THR A 143 14.01 -16.83 8.70
CA THR A 143 13.42 -18.03 9.31
C THR A 143 12.23 -17.69 10.22
N LYS A 144 12.38 -16.65 11.06
CA LYS A 144 11.32 -16.16 11.96
C LYS A 144 10.11 -15.69 11.16
N LEU A 145 10.30 -14.81 10.17
CA LEU A 145 9.21 -14.26 9.36
C LEU A 145 8.53 -15.36 8.53
N HIS A 146 9.30 -16.30 7.98
CA HIS A 146 8.75 -17.44 7.26
C HIS A 146 7.84 -18.29 8.15
N THR A 147 8.27 -18.56 9.39
CA THR A 147 7.45 -19.32 10.36
C THR A 147 6.14 -18.59 10.66
N MET A 148 6.17 -17.28 10.83
CA MET A 148 4.97 -16.47 11.09
C MET A 148 4.04 -16.37 9.88
N GLY A 149 4.63 -16.23 8.68
CA GLY A 149 3.93 -16.01 7.43
C GLY A 149 3.44 -17.28 6.74
N LYS A 150 3.81 -18.47 7.22
CA LYS A 150 3.36 -19.74 6.64
C LYS A 150 1.89 -19.97 6.96
N ARG A 151 1.05 -20.07 5.93
CA ARG A 151 -0.42 -20.23 6.08
C ARG A 151 -0.93 -21.59 5.66
N VAL A 152 -0.16 -22.28 4.83
CA VAL A 152 -0.54 -23.56 4.24
C VAL A 152 0.62 -24.56 4.38
N ASP A 153 0.32 -25.76 4.87
CA ASP A 153 1.31 -26.84 5.01
C ASP A 153 1.44 -27.72 3.76
N LYS A 154 0.43 -27.68 2.87
CA LYS A 154 0.38 -28.46 1.63
C LYS A 154 0.82 -27.61 0.46
N ALA A 155 1.46 -28.25 -0.52
CA ALA A 155 1.74 -27.63 -1.82
C ALA A 155 0.42 -27.25 -2.50
N LEU A 156 0.12 -25.96 -2.53
CA LEU A 156 -1.01 -25.37 -3.28
C LEU A 156 -0.48 -24.59 -4.47
N ALA A 157 -1.35 -24.37 -5.46
CA ALA A 157 -1.07 -23.45 -6.55
C ALA A 157 -0.73 -22.06 -6.00
N ALA A 158 0.15 -21.33 -6.69
CA ALA A 158 0.56 -19.98 -6.29
C ALA A 158 -0.66 -19.04 -6.15
N GLY A 159 -0.64 -18.18 -5.14
CA GLY A 159 -1.72 -17.23 -4.86
C GLY A 159 -3.01 -17.83 -4.32
N THR A 160 -3.08 -19.13 -4.02
CA THR A 160 -4.28 -19.74 -3.40
C THR A 160 -4.65 -19.05 -2.10
N TYR A 161 -3.68 -18.79 -1.22
CA TYR A 161 -3.94 -18.07 0.03
C TYR A 161 -4.39 -16.62 -0.23
N ALA A 162 -3.71 -15.92 -1.14
CA ALA A 162 -4.07 -14.54 -1.48
C ALA A 162 -5.48 -14.43 -2.08
N LYS A 163 -5.93 -15.41 -2.88
CA LYS A 163 -7.29 -15.51 -3.41
C LYS A 163 -8.33 -15.70 -2.29
N GLU A 164 -7.99 -16.48 -1.27
CA GLU A 164 -8.87 -16.73 -0.12
C GLU A 164 -9.09 -15.47 0.73
N ILE A 165 -8.01 -14.76 1.06
CA ILE A 165 -8.10 -13.50 1.81
C ILE A 165 -8.32 -12.28 0.90
N GLY A 166 -8.65 -12.50 -0.39
CA GLY A 166 -8.54 -11.51 -1.45
C GLY A 166 -9.26 -10.20 -1.15
N GLN A 167 -10.51 -10.25 -0.70
CA GLN A 167 -11.28 -9.06 -0.35
C GLN A 167 -10.63 -8.27 0.80
N LYS A 168 -10.16 -8.97 1.83
CA LYS A 168 -9.52 -8.34 2.99
C LYS A 168 -8.17 -7.74 2.62
N LEU A 169 -7.37 -8.47 1.85
CA LEU A 169 -6.10 -8.00 1.30
C LEU A 169 -6.28 -6.77 0.44
N LEU A 170 -7.29 -6.77 -0.45
CA LEU A 170 -7.64 -5.63 -1.30
C LEU A 170 -7.90 -4.39 -0.45
N ILE A 171 -8.73 -4.50 0.58
CA ILE A 171 -9.07 -3.38 1.47
C ILE A 171 -7.85 -2.92 2.25
N ASP A 172 -7.17 -3.83 2.94
CA ASP A 172 -6.09 -3.49 3.87
C ASP A 172 -4.88 -2.91 3.13
N LEU A 173 -4.44 -3.52 2.03
CA LEU A 173 -3.28 -3.03 1.27
C LEU A 173 -3.60 -1.74 0.49
N SER A 174 -4.80 -1.62 -0.10
CA SER A 174 -5.20 -0.36 -0.78
C SER A 174 -5.27 0.80 0.20
N TYR A 175 -5.89 0.60 1.37
CA TYR A 175 -5.98 1.61 2.42
C TYR A 175 -4.59 1.99 2.94
N ASN A 176 -3.80 1.03 3.42
CA ASN A 176 -2.53 1.33 4.09
C ASN A 176 -1.49 1.91 3.12
N SER A 177 -1.39 1.38 1.90
CA SER A 177 -0.45 1.92 0.91
C SER A 177 -0.81 3.34 0.50
N SER A 178 -2.10 3.67 0.38
CA SER A 178 -2.57 5.03 0.07
C SER A 178 -2.34 5.97 1.25
N ARG A 179 -2.64 5.53 2.48
CA ARG A 179 -2.41 6.31 3.71
C ARG A 179 -0.94 6.68 3.90
N LEU A 180 -0.01 5.80 3.54
CA LEU A 180 1.43 6.11 3.58
C LEU A 180 1.84 7.22 2.61
N GLU A 181 1.05 7.50 1.57
CA GLU A 181 1.22 8.66 0.68
C GLU A 181 0.42 9.89 1.11
N GLY A 182 -0.26 9.85 2.26
CA GLY A 182 -1.04 10.96 2.80
C GLY A 182 -2.52 10.96 2.41
N ASN A 183 -3.02 9.87 1.82
CA ASN A 183 -4.45 9.72 1.54
C ASN A 183 -5.24 9.72 2.86
N THR A 184 -6.33 10.48 2.89
CA THR A 184 -7.14 10.78 4.07
C THR A 184 -8.39 9.92 4.20
N TYR A 185 -8.66 9.00 3.26
CA TYR A 185 -9.75 8.04 3.39
C TYR A 185 -9.65 7.28 4.71
N SER A 186 -10.79 7.02 5.35
CA SER A 186 -10.83 6.08 6.47
C SER A 186 -10.81 4.63 5.93
N LYS A 187 -10.49 3.68 6.81
CA LYS A 187 -10.55 2.25 6.46
C LYS A 187 -11.97 1.82 6.07
N LEU A 188 -12.99 2.35 6.75
CA LEU A 188 -14.40 2.06 6.46
C LEU A 188 -14.84 2.65 5.12
N ASP A 189 -14.41 3.88 4.82
CA ASP A 189 -14.71 4.52 3.53
C ASP A 189 -14.02 3.80 2.38
N THR A 190 -12.77 3.35 2.60
CA THR A 190 -12.04 2.52 1.63
C THR A 190 -12.76 1.21 1.35
N GLN A 191 -13.27 0.55 2.39
CA GLN A 191 -14.07 -0.66 2.26
C GLN A 191 -15.33 -0.41 1.43
N LYS A 192 -16.12 0.62 1.75
CA LYS A 192 -17.33 0.99 0.99
C LYS A 192 -17.01 1.29 -0.48
N LEU A 193 -15.92 2.00 -0.74
CA LEU A 193 -15.49 2.31 -2.10
C LEU A 193 -15.15 1.03 -2.89
N ILE A 194 -14.35 0.13 -2.30
CA ILE A 194 -13.91 -1.10 -2.98
C ILE A 194 -15.07 -2.08 -3.21
N GLU A 195 -15.94 -2.25 -2.21
CA GLU A 195 -17.02 -3.25 -2.23
C GLU A 195 -18.29 -2.76 -2.95
N GLN A 196 -18.63 -1.48 -2.79
CA GLN A 196 -19.93 -0.93 -3.23
C GLN A 196 -19.77 0.13 -4.34
N GLY A 197 -18.55 0.55 -4.65
CA GLY A 197 -18.30 1.64 -5.61
C GLY A 197 -18.73 3.01 -5.08
N VAL A 198 -18.94 3.15 -3.77
CA VAL A 198 -19.43 4.39 -3.15
C VAL A 198 -18.25 5.22 -2.66
N SER A 199 -18.01 6.37 -3.30
CA SER A 199 -17.01 7.34 -2.87
C SER A 199 -17.42 8.06 -1.59
N ALA A 200 -16.45 8.43 -0.76
CA ALA A 200 -16.70 9.20 0.46
C ALA A 200 -16.91 10.69 0.16
N GLU A 201 -17.83 11.32 0.89
CA GLU A 201 -18.11 12.74 0.76
C GLU A 201 -16.91 13.61 1.19
N GLY A 202 -16.67 14.70 0.48
CA GLY A 202 -15.61 15.67 0.80
C GLY A 202 -14.19 15.21 0.51
N LYS A 203 -14.00 14.07 -0.16
CA LYS A 203 -12.68 13.58 -0.59
C LYS A 203 -12.26 14.14 -1.93
N VAL A 204 -10.95 14.33 -2.11
CA VAL A 204 -10.41 14.77 -3.39
C VAL A 204 -10.46 13.61 -4.39
N HIS A 205 -10.65 13.91 -5.67
CA HIS A 205 -10.81 12.90 -6.71
C HIS A 205 -9.59 11.96 -6.79
N GLU A 206 -8.39 12.52 -6.73
CA GLU A 206 -7.11 11.82 -6.79
C GLU A 206 -6.94 10.82 -5.65
N GLU A 207 -7.48 11.11 -4.46
CA GLU A 207 -7.47 10.17 -3.33
C GLU A 207 -8.34 8.94 -3.61
N THR A 208 -9.48 9.14 -4.27
CA THR A 208 -10.40 8.07 -4.66
C THR A 208 -9.76 7.20 -5.74
N VAL A 209 -9.20 7.84 -6.78
CA VAL A 209 -8.48 7.16 -7.88
C VAL A 209 -7.30 6.36 -7.34
N MET A 210 -6.52 6.91 -6.40
CA MET A 210 -5.39 6.18 -5.80
C MET A 210 -5.79 4.84 -5.17
N ILE A 211 -6.94 4.80 -4.48
CA ILE A 211 -7.45 3.56 -3.86
C ILE A 211 -7.93 2.58 -4.94
N MET A 212 -8.65 3.07 -5.95
CA MET A 212 -9.13 2.22 -7.05
C MET A 212 -7.98 1.63 -7.87
N ASN A 213 -6.96 2.43 -8.16
CA ASN A 213 -5.73 1.96 -8.82
C ASN A 213 -5.03 0.87 -8.00
N HIS A 214 -4.98 1.02 -6.67
CA HIS A 214 -4.45 -0.03 -5.80
C HIS A 214 -5.29 -1.30 -5.85
N LYS A 215 -6.63 -1.18 -5.80
CA LYS A 215 -7.55 -2.31 -5.93
C LYS A 215 -7.27 -3.10 -7.22
N GLU A 216 -7.28 -2.43 -8.37
CA GLU A 216 -7.05 -3.06 -9.68
C GLU A 216 -5.67 -3.73 -9.77
N ALA A 217 -4.63 -3.06 -9.26
CA ALA A 217 -3.28 -3.60 -9.28
C ALA A 217 -3.12 -4.83 -8.37
N ILE A 218 -3.82 -4.88 -7.23
CA ILE A 218 -3.82 -6.04 -6.33
C ILE A 218 -4.63 -7.19 -6.95
N GLU A 219 -5.80 -6.92 -7.54
CA GLU A 219 -6.61 -7.92 -8.27
C GLU A 219 -5.76 -8.57 -9.37
N PHE A 220 -5.05 -7.76 -10.16
CA PHE A 220 -4.11 -8.25 -11.17
C PHE A 220 -3.07 -9.22 -10.59
N LEU A 221 -2.46 -8.91 -9.44
CA LEU A 221 -1.47 -9.80 -8.81
C LEU A 221 -2.10 -11.12 -8.32
N ILE A 222 -3.30 -11.06 -7.73
CA ILE A 222 -3.98 -12.23 -7.16
C ILE A 222 -4.48 -13.16 -8.27
N GLU A 223 -5.08 -12.61 -9.32
CA GLU A 223 -5.64 -13.37 -10.43
C GLU A 223 -4.56 -14.07 -11.26
N ASN A 224 -3.42 -13.41 -11.47
CA ASN A 224 -2.32 -13.90 -12.30
C ASN A 224 -1.18 -14.53 -11.49
N ALA A 225 -1.41 -14.88 -10.22
CA ALA A 225 -0.38 -15.33 -9.28
C ALA A 225 0.46 -16.54 -9.76
N GLU A 226 -0.13 -17.42 -10.58
CA GLU A 226 0.55 -18.62 -11.11
C GLU A 226 1.49 -18.28 -12.27
N ASP A 227 1.09 -17.33 -13.12
CA ASP A 227 1.80 -16.94 -14.34
C ASP A 227 2.74 -15.75 -14.13
N ILE A 228 2.64 -15.06 -12.99
CA ILE A 228 3.41 -13.84 -12.75
C ILE A 228 4.91 -14.12 -12.61
N THR A 229 5.65 -13.53 -13.54
CA THR A 229 7.11 -13.48 -13.52
C THR A 229 7.58 -12.12 -13.03
N LEU A 230 8.69 -12.08 -12.30
CA LEU A 230 9.27 -10.82 -11.88
C LEU A 230 10.14 -10.27 -13.00
N SER A 231 9.61 -9.32 -13.76
CA SER A 231 10.29 -8.75 -14.92
C SER A 231 10.01 -7.25 -15.05
N SER A 232 10.78 -6.56 -15.89
CA SER A 232 10.50 -5.14 -16.23
C SER A 232 9.08 -4.98 -16.79
N PHE A 233 8.61 -5.92 -17.60
CA PHE A 233 7.24 -5.92 -18.09
C PHE A 233 6.23 -5.92 -16.95
N THR A 234 6.34 -6.84 -15.99
CA THR A 234 5.42 -6.93 -14.86
C THR A 234 5.45 -5.66 -14.00
N VAL A 235 6.62 -5.15 -13.64
CA VAL A 235 6.76 -3.95 -12.80
C VAL A 235 6.22 -2.70 -13.50
N ARG A 236 6.43 -2.58 -14.81
CA ARG A 236 5.86 -1.49 -15.61
C ARG A 236 4.33 -1.56 -15.70
N ASN A 237 3.75 -2.75 -15.80
CA ASN A 237 2.29 -2.92 -15.77
C ASN A 237 1.71 -2.62 -14.39
N ILE A 238 2.37 -3.05 -13.30
CA ILE A 238 1.98 -2.67 -11.94
C ILE A 238 2.01 -1.14 -11.78
N HIS A 239 3.09 -0.50 -12.23
CA HIS A 239 3.18 0.96 -12.21
C HIS A 239 2.07 1.59 -13.05
N TYR A 240 1.79 1.10 -14.26
CA TYR A 240 0.70 1.59 -15.11
C TYR A 240 -0.64 1.56 -14.36
N LEU A 241 -1.01 0.42 -13.76
CA LEU A 241 -2.23 0.29 -12.96
C LEU A 241 -2.26 1.29 -11.80
N LEU A 242 -1.14 1.47 -11.10
CA LEU A 242 -1.06 2.38 -9.95
C LEU A 242 -1.08 3.88 -10.31
N SER A 243 -0.71 4.24 -11.54
CA SER A 243 -0.45 5.63 -11.97
C SER A 243 -1.51 6.22 -12.90
N GLN A 244 -2.42 5.40 -13.43
CA GLN A 244 -3.53 5.83 -14.27
C GLN A 244 -4.31 6.98 -13.63
N ASP A 245 -4.59 8.01 -14.42
CA ASP A 245 -5.33 9.23 -14.03
C ASP A 245 -4.76 10.02 -12.84
N LEU A 246 -3.51 9.75 -12.43
CA LEU A 246 -2.81 10.48 -11.37
C LEU A 246 -1.59 11.27 -11.86
N LEU A 247 -1.00 10.88 -12.98
CA LEU A 247 0.15 11.58 -13.54
C LEU A 247 -0.27 12.77 -14.41
N ALA A 248 0.49 13.86 -14.31
CA ALA A 248 0.32 15.03 -15.18
C ALA A 248 0.52 14.68 -16.66
N ASN A 249 1.40 13.72 -16.96
CA ASN A 249 1.62 13.14 -18.27
C ASN A 249 1.08 11.71 -18.34
N PRO A 250 -0.10 11.46 -18.92
CA PRO A 250 -0.67 10.12 -19.03
C PRO A 250 0.22 9.13 -19.80
N ASN A 251 1.08 9.61 -20.71
CA ASN A 251 1.99 8.75 -21.47
C ASN A 251 3.16 8.23 -20.62
N ALA A 252 3.38 8.77 -19.42
CA ALA A 252 4.40 8.31 -18.48
C ALA A 252 3.96 7.06 -17.71
N CYS A 253 2.66 6.74 -17.70
CA CYS A 253 2.14 5.55 -17.02
C CYS A 253 2.83 4.29 -17.57
N GLY A 254 3.56 3.61 -16.69
CA GLY A 254 4.25 2.34 -17.00
C GLY A 254 5.52 2.51 -17.83
N ARG A 255 6.07 3.72 -17.91
CA ARG A 255 7.31 4.01 -18.64
C ARG A 255 8.34 4.60 -17.69
N GLU A 256 9.57 4.12 -17.81
CA GLU A 256 10.72 4.72 -17.13
C GLU A 256 10.84 6.19 -17.53
N ARG A 257 11.08 7.06 -16.55
CA ARG A 257 11.09 8.50 -16.76
C ARG A 257 12.25 8.94 -17.66
N GLU A 258 12.01 10.02 -18.40
CA GLU A 258 13.03 10.69 -19.22
C GLU A 258 13.40 12.07 -18.68
N LEU A 259 12.79 12.46 -17.55
CA LEU A 259 13.00 13.72 -16.86
C LEU A 259 13.61 13.51 -15.46
N GLU A 260 14.18 14.58 -14.91
CA GLU A 260 14.74 14.58 -13.56
C GLU A 260 13.63 14.65 -12.51
N VAL A 261 13.82 13.95 -11.40
CA VAL A 261 12.91 14.01 -10.25
C VAL A 261 13.71 14.28 -8.98
N THR A 262 13.08 14.95 -8.03
CA THR A 262 13.66 15.24 -6.72
C THR A 262 12.79 14.68 -5.62
N ILE A 263 13.40 14.20 -4.54
CA ILE A 263 12.66 13.79 -3.35
C ILE A 263 12.59 14.98 -2.39
N GLY A 264 11.37 15.44 -2.12
CA GLY A 264 11.14 16.55 -1.19
C GLY A 264 11.75 16.27 0.18
N LYS A 265 12.37 17.29 0.80
CA LYS A 265 13.02 17.22 2.12
C LYS A 265 14.14 16.16 2.23
N SER A 266 14.76 15.79 1.11
CA SER A 266 15.90 14.87 1.10
C SER A 266 17.19 15.55 0.66
N ALA A 267 18.32 15.09 1.21
CA ALA A 267 19.67 15.36 0.69
C ALA A 267 20.06 14.37 -0.43
N TYR A 268 19.22 13.36 -0.72
CA TYR A 268 19.39 12.43 -1.82
C TYR A 268 18.78 12.97 -3.12
N THR A 269 19.54 12.88 -4.20
CA THR A 269 19.11 13.18 -5.57
C THR A 269 19.16 11.90 -6.42
N PRO A 270 18.01 11.41 -6.92
CA PRO A 270 17.95 10.26 -7.81
C PRO A 270 18.80 10.42 -9.07
N LEU A 271 19.10 9.29 -9.72
CA LEU A 271 19.86 9.30 -10.98
C LEU A 271 19.07 10.01 -12.09
N SER A 272 19.66 10.95 -12.82
CA SER A 272 18.95 11.69 -13.89
C SER A 272 18.99 11.04 -15.26
N ASN A 273 20.00 10.23 -15.58
CA ASN A 273 20.24 9.74 -16.94
C ASN A 273 19.24 8.62 -17.34
N PRO A 274 18.38 8.83 -18.36
CA PRO A 274 17.34 7.86 -18.71
C PRO A 274 17.86 6.49 -19.16
N HIS A 275 18.98 6.45 -19.89
CA HIS A 275 19.58 5.18 -20.33
C HIS A 275 20.06 4.35 -19.13
N GLN A 276 20.69 5.02 -18.16
CA GLN A 276 21.19 4.34 -16.96
C GLN A 276 20.06 3.92 -16.03
N ILE A 277 18.96 4.67 -15.94
CA ILE A 277 17.76 4.26 -15.20
C ILE A 277 17.18 2.97 -15.79
N LYS A 278 16.99 2.91 -17.12
CA LYS A 278 16.49 1.73 -17.83
C LYS A 278 17.38 0.52 -17.61
N GLU A 279 18.70 0.70 -17.74
CA GLU A 279 19.69 -0.36 -17.47
C GLU A 279 19.62 -0.85 -16.00
N LEU A 280 19.66 0.07 -15.03
CA LEU A 280 19.66 -0.29 -13.61
C LEU A 280 18.36 -0.96 -13.19
N LEU A 281 17.21 -0.51 -13.68
CA LEU A 281 15.93 -1.18 -13.42
C LEU A 281 15.96 -2.63 -13.91
N ALA A 282 16.43 -2.85 -15.14
CA ALA A 282 16.58 -4.20 -15.69
C ALA A 282 17.53 -5.06 -14.84
N ARG A 283 18.69 -4.51 -14.41
CA ARG A 283 19.65 -5.23 -13.56
C ARG A 283 19.10 -5.55 -12.17
N VAL A 284 18.38 -4.62 -11.55
CA VAL A 284 17.71 -4.83 -10.26
C VAL A 284 16.70 -5.98 -10.38
N LEU A 285 15.87 -5.98 -11.41
CA LEU A 285 14.83 -6.99 -11.58
C LEU A 285 15.40 -8.37 -11.95
N LEU A 286 16.44 -8.42 -12.78
CA LEU A 286 17.15 -9.66 -13.10
C LEU A 286 17.79 -10.29 -11.85
N LYS A 287 18.37 -9.47 -10.97
CA LYS A 287 18.90 -9.95 -9.68
C LYS A 287 17.79 -10.41 -8.76
N ALA A 288 16.72 -9.62 -8.66
CA ALA A 288 15.58 -9.96 -7.81
C ALA A 288 14.96 -11.29 -8.21
N GLU A 289 14.78 -11.56 -9.51
CA GLU A 289 14.25 -12.83 -10.03
C GLU A 289 15.08 -14.06 -9.61
N GLN A 290 16.40 -13.89 -9.45
CA GLN A 290 17.30 -14.96 -9.02
C GLN A 290 17.32 -15.18 -7.50
N ILE A 291 16.77 -14.26 -6.69
CA ILE A 291 16.73 -14.43 -5.24
C ILE A 291 15.71 -15.51 -4.88
N SER A 292 16.17 -16.57 -4.23
CA SER A 292 15.34 -17.74 -3.89
C SER A 292 14.49 -17.53 -2.64
N ASP A 293 15.02 -16.81 -1.65
CA ASP A 293 14.32 -16.57 -0.39
C ASP A 293 13.27 -15.45 -0.55
N PRO A 294 11.99 -15.71 -0.23
CA PRO A 294 10.92 -14.75 -0.49
C PRO A 294 11.04 -13.46 0.35
N PHE A 295 11.63 -13.51 1.55
CA PHE A 295 11.80 -12.35 2.41
C PHE A 295 12.96 -11.47 1.95
N GLU A 296 14.07 -12.10 1.55
CA GLU A 296 15.16 -11.39 0.89
C GLU A 296 14.68 -10.75 -0.40
N GLN A 297 13.97 -11.49 -1.26
CA GLN A 297 13.45 -10.99 -2.54
C GLN A 297 12.48 -9.81 -2.32
N SER A 298 11.58 -9.93 -1.33
CA SER A 298 10.63 -8.88 -0.97
C SER A 298 11.33 -7.60 -0.50
N PHE A 299 12.26 -7.72 0.45
CA PHE A 299 12.97 -6.57 1.00
C PHE A 299 13.88 -5.92 -0.05
N PHE A 300 14.57 -6.73 -0.86
CA PHE A 300 15.37 -6.25 -1.99
C PHE A 300 14.53 -5.40 -2.96
N LEU A 301 13.35 -5.90 -3.37
CA LEU A 301 12.43 -5.18 -4.24
C LEU A 301 11.92 -3.88 -3.62
N LEU A 302 11.51 -3.93 -2.34
CA LEU A 302 11.00 -2.76 -1.63
C LEU A 302 12.05 -1.64 -1.60
N MET A 303 13.29 -1.96 -1.26
CA MET A 303 14.35 -0.96 -1.10
C MET A 303 14.87 -0.45 -2.46
N HIS A 304 15.21 -1.33 -3.39
CA HIS A 304 15.84 -0.94 -4.66
C HIS A 304 14.88 -0.21 -5.60
N LEU A 305 13.61 -0.63 -5.70
CA LEU A 305 12.63 0.08 -6.53
C LEU A 305 12.29 1.46 -5.97
N SER A 306 12.19 1.58 -4.63
CA SER A 306 11.96 2.87 -3.98
C SER A 306 13.16 3.81 -4.13
N TYR A 307 14.39 3.29 -4.08
CA TYR A 307 15.61 4.10 -4.18
C TYR A 307 15.92 4.58 -5.59
N LEU A 308 15.74 3.71 -6.60
CA LEU A 308 16.05 4.03 -7.99
C LEU A 308 15.19 5.17 -8.54
N GLN A 309 13.94 5.29 -8.09
CA GLN A 309 12.95 6.26 -8.60
C GLN A 309 12.88 6.21 -10.13
N ALA A 310 12.58 5.02 -10.68
CA ALA A 310 12.64 4.77 -12.12
C ALA A 310 11.50 5.45 -12.92
N PHE A 311 10.42 5.84 -12.25
CA PHE A 311 9.23 6.44 -12.85
C PHE A 311 9.08 7.91 -12.41
N GLU A 312 8.23 8.68 -13.12
CA GLU A 312 8.00 10.11 -12.84
C GLU A 312 7.41 10.34 -11.43
N ASP A 313 6.51 9.44 -10.99
CA ASP A 313 5.99 9.37 -9.62
C ASP A 313 5.57 7.91 -9.33
N VAL A 314 4.89 7.63 -8.22
CA VAL A 314 4.31 6.31 -7.87
C VAL A 314 5.36 5.23 -7.57
N ASN A 315 6.63 5.60 -7.46
CA ASN A 315 7.75 4.68 -7.20
C ASN A 315 7.56 3.87 -5.90
N LYS A 316 7.23 4.53 -4.79
CA LYS A 316 7.04 3.88 -3.48
C LYS A 316 5.83 2.93 -3.47
N ARG A 317 4.71 3.36 -4.08
CA ARG A 317 3.50 2.53 -4.24
C ARG A 317 3.79 1.28 -5.07
N THR A 318 4.51 1.46 -6.18
CA THR A 318 4.96 0.35 -7.04
C THR A 318 5.86 -0.62 -6.28
N ALA A 319 6.80 -0.11 -5.48
CA ALA A 319 7.67 -0.94 -4.65
C ALA A 319 6.91 -1.74 -3.59
N ARG A 320 5.99 -1.10 -2.85
CA ARG A 320 5.14 -1.76 -1.83
C ARG A 320 4.27 -2.86 -2.40
N LEU A 321 3.77 -2.68 -3.62
CA LEU A 321 2.96 -3.71 -4.27
C LEU A 321 3.84 -4.83 -4.87
N THR A 322 4.93 -4.46 -5.54
CA THR A 322 5.86 -5.44 -6.16
C THR A 322 6.53 -6.34 -5.12
N CYS A 323 6.83 -5.82 -3.92
CA CYS A 323 7.44 -6.63 -2.86
C CYS A 323 6.51 -7.74 -2.31
N ASN A 324 5.22 -7.74 -2.67
CA ASN A 324 4.29 -8.81 -2.32
C ASN A 324 4.32 -10.02 -3.27
N ILE A 325 4.88 -9.88 -4.47
CA ILE A 325 4.98 -10.97 -5.47
C ILE A 325 5.60 -12.25 -4.86
N PRO A 326 6.78 -12.21 -4.19
CA PRO A 326 7.34 -13.40 -3.54
C PRO A 326 6.37 -14.08 -2.57
N PHE A 327 5.63 -13.31 -1.78
CA PHE A 327 4.70 -13.88 -0.79
C PHE A 327 3.50 -14.55 -1.44
N ILE A 328 2.91 -13.89 -2.44
CA ILE A 328 1.78 -14.44 -3.21
C ILE A 328 2.20 -15.74 -3.91
N LYS A 329 3.35 -15.75 -4.59
CA LYS A 329 3.86 -16.95 -5.29
C LYS A 329 4.09 -18.14 -4.36
N ASN A 330 4.53 -17.88 -3.14
CA ASN A 330 4.85 -18.91 -2.15
C ASN A 330 3.70 -19.19 -1.16
N ASN A 331 2.49 -18.64 -1.38
CA ASN A 331 1.36 -18.76 -0.45
C ASN A 331 1.68 -18.35 0.99
N LEU A 332 2.57 -17.36 1.14
CA LEU A 332 2.87 -16.74 2.42
C LEU A 332 1.89 -15.60 2.68
N CYS A 333 1.79 -15.21 3.96
CA CYS A 333 1.08 -14.02 4.35
C CYS A 333 1.61 -12.80 3.57
N PRO A 334 0.74 -12.02 2.89
CA PRO A 334 1.15 -10.80 2.22
C PRO A 334 1.44 -9.68 3.24
N LEU A 335 2.27 -8.74 2.83
CA LEU A 335 2.60 -7.52 3.55
C LEU A 335 1.59 -6.42 3.19
N SER A 336 0.71 -6.07 4.13
CA SER A 336 -0.32 -5.04 3.95
C SER A 336 0.00 -3.69 4.58
N PHE A 337 1.19 -3.54 5.19
CA PHE A 337 1.60 -2.32 5.90
C PHE A 337 0.60 -1.85 6.97
N THR A 338 -0.10 -2.80 7.58
CA THR A 338 -1.05 -2.53 8.66
C THR A 338 -0.36 -1.86 9.84
N ASP A 339 -1.01 -0.81 10.36
CA ASP A 339 -0.56 -0.01 11.50
C ASP A 339 0.79 0.68 11.36
N VAL A 340 1.41 0.66 10.17
CA VAL A 340 2.69 1.32 9.94
C VAL A 340 2.51 2.84 10.06
N PRO A 341 3.23 3.52 10.96
CA PRO A 341 3.22 4.98 11.03
C PRO A 341 3.88 5.59 9.79
N GLN A 342 3.25 6.63 9.23
CA GLN A 342 3.74 7.26 8.00
C GLN A 342 5.13 7.89 8.20
N GLU A 343 5.34 8.52 9.35
CA GLU A 343 6.61 9.16 9.69
C GLU A 343 7.75 8.15 9.80
N ASP A 344 7.53 7.03 10.50
CA ASP A 344 8.52 5.97 10.65
C ASP A 344 8.88 5.33 9.30
N TYR A 345 7.87 5.10 8.45
CA TYR A 345 8.09 4.61 7.09
C TYR A 345 8.94 5.57 6.26
N PHE A 346 8.60 6.87 6.29
CA PHE A 346 9.35 7.88 5.58
C PHE A 346 10.78 8.02 6.10
N LYS A 347 10.98 8.06 7.43
CA LYS A 347 12.30 8.14 8.06
C LYS A 347 13.18 6.96 7.70
N ALA A 348 12.67 5.73 7.76
CA ALA A 348 13.45 4.55 7.43
C ALA A 348 13.90 4.53 5.96
N LEU A 349 13.03 4.88 5.02
CA LEU A 349 13.40 4.99 3.60
C LEU A 349 14.36 6.14 3.34
N LEU A 350 14.10 7.32 3.90
CA LEU A 350 14.92 8.51 3.70
C LEU A 350 16.34 8.31 4.25
N TYR A 351 16.45 7.65 5.41
CA TYR A 351 17.74 7.27 5.97
C TYR A 351 18.50 6.38 4.99
N PHE A 352 17.87 5.30 4.48
CA PHE A 352 18.50 4.46 3.47
C PHE A 352 18.91 5.21 2.19
N TYR A 353 18.11 6.17 1.72
CA TYR A 353 18.44 6.93 0.52
C TYR A 353 19.72 7.77 0.68
N GLU A 354 19.97 8.25 1.90
CA GLU A 354 21.06 9.18 2.19
C GLU A 354 22.29 8.51 2.82
N THR A 355 22.15 7.32 3.39
CA THR A 355 23.27 6.59 4.03
C THR A 355 23.55 5.23 3.42
N ASN A 356 22.57 4.67 2.70
CA ASN A 356 22.55 3.27 2.23
C ASN A 356 22.63 2.22 3.34
N GLU A 357 22.37 2.62 4.59
CA GLU A 357 22.23 1.72 5.72
C GLU A 357 20.79 1.19 5.82
N LEU A 358 20.66 -0.13 5.96
CA LEU A 358 19.37 -0.82 5.84
C LEU A 358 18.68 -1.09 7.17
N MET A 359 19.37 -0.96 8.30
CA MET A 359 18.89 -1.43 9.60
C MET A 359 17.51 -0.86 10.00
N PRO A 360 17.26 0.47 9.96
CA PRO A 360 15.93 0.98 10.26
C PRO A 360 14.85 0.46 9.29
N ALA A 361 15.15 0.36 8.00
CA ALA A 361 14.21 -0.16 7.01
C ALA A 361 13.91 -1.65 7.23
N LEU A 362 14.90 -2.43 7.64
CA LEU A 362 14.74 -3.84 7.98
C LEU A 362 13.85 -4.03 9.22
N GLU A 363 14.10 -3.28 10.30
CA GLU A 363 13.28 -3.35 11.51
C GLU A 363 11.82 -2.95 11.23
N LEU A 364 11.61 -1.90 10.42
CA LEU A 364 10.29 -1.50 9.96
C LEU A 364 9.62 -2.61 9.13
N PHE A 365 10.35 -3.24 8.22
CA PHE A 365 9.85 -4.33 7.38
C PHE A 365 9.43 -5.55 8.23
N GLU A 366 10.27 -5.96 9.19
CA GLU A 366 9.94 -7.02 10.15
C GLU A 366 8.67 -6.71 10.93
N TRP A 367 8.58 -5.50 11.48
CA TRP A 367 7.43 -5.07 12.26
C TRP A 367 6.15 -5.02 11.42
N ALA A 368 6.22 -4.45 10.22
CA ALA A 368 5.10 -4.36 9.30
C ALA A 368 4.62 -5.75 8.85
N TYR A 369 5.55 -6.68 8.61
CA TYR A 369 5.21 -8.06 8.27
C TYR A 369 4.53 -8.79 9.43
N LYS A 370 5.06 -8.63 10.65
CA LYS A 370 4.43 -9.15 11.87
C LYS A 370 2.99 -8.64 12.02
N LYS A 371 2.77 -7.33 11.86
CA LYS A 371 1.43 -6.73 11.93
C LYS A 371 0.47 -7.25 10.86
N SER A 372 0.99 -7.46 9.65
CA SER A 372 0.21 -8.08 8.58
C SER A 372 -0.19 -9.51 8.97
N CYS A 373 0.74 -10.32 9.49
CA CYS A 373 0.44 -11.67 9.95
C CYS A 373 -0.65 -11.69 11.04
N GLU A 374 -0.50 -10.88 12.09
CA GLU A 374 -1.47 -10.75 13.19
C GLU A 374 -2.87 -10.38 12.66
N GLN A 375 -2.94 -9.45 11.71
CA GLN A 375 -4.21 -9.01 11.12
C GLN A 375 -4.94 -10.12 10.36
N TYR A 376 -4.22 -11.04 9.71
CA TYR A 376 -4.81 -12.14 8.94
C TYR A 376 -5.00 -13.43 9.76
N ASP A 377 -4.32 -13.60 10.89
CA ASP A 377 -4.58 -14.72 11.81
C ASP A 377 -6.01 -14.65 12.40
N VAL A 378 -6.44 -13.45 12.80
CA VAL A 378 -7.82 -13.19 13.27
C VAL A 378 -8.88 -13.52 12.20
N VAL A 379 -8.52 -13.36 10.92
CA VAL A 379 -9.40 -13.64 9.79
C VAL A 379 -9.55 -15.14 9.57
N LYS A 380 -8.48 -15.93 9.73
CA LYS A 380 -8.57 -17.40 9.65
C LYS A 380 -9.44 -17.98 10.77
N GLU A 381 -9.31 -17.45 11.99
CA GLU A 381 -10.12 -17.89 13.14
C GLU A 381 -11.61 -17.58 12.97
N SER A 382 -11.95 -16.51 12.23
CA SER A 382 -13.34 -16.08 11.98
C SER A 382 -13.97 -16.67 10.72
N LEU A 383 -13.19 -16.91 9.66
CA LEU A 383 -13.67 -17.54 8.41
C LEU A 383 -13.70 -19.07 8.48
N GLY A 384 -13.08 -19.66 9.51
CA GLY A 384 -12.84 -21.10 9.60
C GLY A 384 -11.61 -21.53 8.79
N ASP A 385 -11.11 -22.74 9.05
CA ASP A 385 -9.97 -23.28 8.29
C ASP A 385 -10.26 -23.34 6.79
N ILE A 386 -9.22 -23.09 5.98
CA ILE A 386 -9.20 -23.36 4.53
C ILE A 386 -9.89 -24.69 4.31
N ASP A 387 -11.07 -24.67 3.71
CA ASP A 387 -11.71 -25.91 3.33
C ASP A 387 -11.02 -26.42 2.05
N ALA A 388 -9.80 -26.93 2.22
CA ALA A 388 -8.98 -27.50 1.16
C ALA A 388 -9.74 -28.65 0.47
N TYR A 389 -10.65 -29.29 1.20
CA TYR A 389 -11.59 -30.26 0.68
C TYR A 389 -12.62 -29.59 -0.26
N ARG A 390 -13.14 -28.41 0.11
CA ARG A 390 -14.03 -27.60 -0.74
C ARG A 390 -13.38 -27.16 -2.04
N ILE A 391 -12.07 -26.88 -2.02
CA ILE A 391 -11.27 -26.55 -3.21
C ILE A 391 -10.99 -27.79 -4.06
N LYS A 392 -10.44 -28.87 -3.46
CA LYS A 392 -10.12 -30.15 -4.14
C LYS A 392 -11.30 -30.67 -4.94
N TYR A 393 -12.50 -30.62 -4.37
CA TYR A 393 -13.71 -31.17 -4.99
C TYR A 393 -14.62 -30.12 -5.65
N ARG A 394 -14.12 -28.91 -5.92
CA ARG A 394 -14.92 -27.82 -6.53
C ARG A 394 -15.52 -28.22 -7.88
N ALA A 395 -14.72 -28.82 -8.76
CA ALA A 395 -15.18 -29.25 -10.09
C ALA A 395 -16.21 -30.38 -9.97
N ALA A 396 -15.92 -31.40 -9.16
CA ALA A 396 -16.81 -32.53 -8.91
C ALA A 396 -18.14 -32.10 -8.27
N ARG A 397 -18.14 -31.12 -7.35
CA ARG A 397 -19.38 -30.56 -6.80
C ARG A 397 -20.22 -29.86 -7.86
N LYS A 398 -19.60 -28.99 -8.68
CA LYS A 398 -20.33 -28.30 -9.76
C LYS A 398 -20.96 -29.30 -10.74
N GLU A 399 -20.23 -30.35 -11.09
CA GLU A 399 -20.74 -31.43 -11.93
C GLU A 399 -21.92 -32.15 -11.27
N ALA A 400 -21.78 -32.56 -10.01
CA ALA A 400 -22.84 -33.22 -9.25
C ALA A 400 -24.11 -32.35 -9.13
N MET A 401 -23.96 -31.05 -8.82
CA MET A 401 -25.07 -30.09 -8.80
C MET A 401 -25.76 -29.98 -10.16
N GLY A 402 -24.98 -29.90 -11.24
CA GLY A 402 -25.50 -29.89 -12.60
C GLY A 402 -26.28 -31.17 -12.92
N LEU A 403 -25.78 -32.34 -12.53
CA LEU A 403 -26.46 -33.62 -12.74
C LEU A 403 -27.76 -33.74 -11.94
N VAL A 404 -27.79 -33.27 -10.69
CA VAL A 404 -29.01 -33.23 -9.87
C VAL A 404 -30.13 -32.48 -10.60
N ILE A 405 -29.81 -31.31 -11.15
CA ILE A 405 -30.80 -30.45 -11.82
C ILE A 405 -31.14 -30.98 -13.22
N ARG A 406 -30.16 -31.46 -14.00
CA ARG A 406 -30.40 -32.02 -15.34
C ARG A 406 -31.25 -33.28 -15.32
N ASN A 407 -31.07 -34.13 -14.31
CA ASN A 407 -31.80 -35.39 -14.17
C ASN A 407 -33.09 -35.23 -13.34
N ASP A 408 -33.48 -34.00 -13.00
CA ASP A 408 -34.70 -33.69 -12.25
C ASP A 408 -34.83 -34.50 -10.94
N ILE A 409 -33.73 -34.60 -10.18
CA ILE A 409 -33.68 -35.37 -8.93
C ILE A 409 -34.41 -34.59 -7.83
N SER A 410 -35.42 -35.22 -7.25
CA SER A 410 -36.20 -34.68 -6.11
C SER A 410 -35.38 -34.61 -4.83
N ASP A 411 -35.65 -33.63 -3.96
CA ASP A 411 -34.97 -33.40 -2.67
C ASP A 411 -34.77 -34.66 -1.83
N ALA A 412 -35.82 -35.48 -1.68
CA ALA A 412 -35.77 -36.73 -0.93
C ALA A 412 -34.76 -37.77 -1.46
N LYS A 413 -34.29 -37.61 -2.72
CA LYS A 413 -33.37 -38.52 -3.41
C LYS A 413 -31.98 -37.91 -3.65
N ILE A 414 -31.79 -36.61 -3.40
CA ILE A 414 -30.52 -35.92 -3.65
C ILE A 414 -29.38 -36.57 -2.84
N SER A 415 -29.60 -36.81 -1.54
CA SER A 415 -28.57 -37.41 -0.69
C SER A 415 -28.14 -38.81 -1.18
N ALA A 416 -29.09 -39.63 -1.62
CA ALA A 416 -28.83 -40.96 -2.16
C ALA A 416 -28.07 -40.89 -3.50
N PHE A 417 -28.44 -39.95 -4.37
CA PHE A 417 -27.73 -39.69 -5.63
C PHE A 417 -26.29 -39.24 -5.36
N LEU A 418 -26.08 -38.26 -4.48
CA LEU A 418 -24.75 -37.75 -4.14
C LEU A 418 -23.88 -38.82 -3.47
N SER A 419 -24.48 -39.69 -2.65
CA SER A 419 -23.77 -40.85 -2.07
C SER A 419 -23.24 -41.79 -3.15
N ARG A 420 -24.05 -42.08 -4.17
CA ARG A 420 -23.62 -42.89 -5.31
C ARG A 420 -22.56 -42.18 -6.16
N TYR A 421 -22.74 -40.88 -6.43
CA TYR A 421 -21.74 -40.08 -7.13
C TYR A 421 -20.38 -40.10 -6.40
N CYS A 422 -20.38 -39.94 -5.08
CA CYS A 422 -19.15 -40.02 -4.29
C CYS A 422 -18.45 -41.38 -4.42
N HIS A 423 -19.23 -42.48 -4.44
CA HIS A 423 -18.70 -43.82 -4.65
C HIS A 423 -18.10 -43.99 -6.05
N ASP A 424 -18.84 -43.62 -7.09
CA ASP A 424 -18.43 -43.77 -8.49
C ASP A 424 -17.17 -42.94 -8.83
N HIS A 425 -16.98 -41.81 -8.14
CA HIS A 425 -15.85 -40.90 -8.36
C HIS A 425 -14.74 -41.00 -7.28
N ASN A 426 -14.77 -41.99 -6.39
CA ASN A 426 -13.80 -42.18 -5.31
C ASN A 426 -13.55 -40.91 -4.46
N ILE A 427 -14.61 -40.21 -4.08
CA ILE A 427 -14.54 -38.99 -3.28
C ILE A 427 -14.25 -39.37 -1.81
N GLU A 428 -13.13 -38.91 -1.27
CA GLU A 428 -12.81 -39.06 0.17
C GLU A 428 -13.83 -38.28 1.02
N GLN A 429 -14.14 -38.67 2.26
CA GLN A 429 -15.13 -37.99 3.15
C GLN A 429 -16.49 -37.68 2.47
N PRO A 430 -17.19 -38.70 1.94
CA PRO A 430 -18.41 -38.52 1.14
C PRO A 430 -19.50 -37.72 1.86
N ASP A 431 -19.64 -37.92 3.16
CA ASP A 431 -20.53 -37.22 4.07
C ASP A 431 -20.30 -35.70 4.07
N LYS A 432 -19.03 -35.25 4.06
CA LYS A 432 -18.68 -33.83 3.92
C LYS A 432 -19.02 -33.28 2.52
N PHE A 433 -18.72 -34.04 1.45
CA PHE A 433 -19.10 -33.66 0.08
C PHE A 433 -20.61 -33.47 -0.07
N ILE A 434 -21.39 -34.42 0.43
CA ILE A 434 -22.86 -34.41 0.34
C ILE A 434 -23.41 -33.19 1.05
N ALA A 435 -23.02 -32.95 2.31
CA ALA A 435 -23.49 -31.81 3.09
C ALA A 435 -23.19 -30.47 2.40
N MET A 436 -21.96 -30.30 1.89
CA MET A 436 -21.58 -29.09 1.17
C MET A 436 -22.36 -28.89 -0.13
N THR A 437 -22.55 -29.96 -0.91
CA THR A 437 -23.25 -29.89 -2.20
C THR A 437 -24.73 -29.58 -2.01
N ILE A 438 -25.36 -30.12 -0.97
CA ILE A 438 -26.76 -29.81 -0.62
C ILE A 438 -26.88 -28.34 -0.22
N ALA A 439 -26.01 -27.84 0.66
CA ALA A 439 -26.02 -26.42 1.03
C ALA A 439 -25.81 -25.50 -0.18
N ASP A 440 -24.92 -25.88 -1.10
CA ASP A 440 -24.68 -25.13 -2.35
C ASP A 440 -25.91 -25.15 -3.27
N LEU A 441 -26.67 -26.25 -3.32
CA LEU A 441 -27.93 -26.36 -4.07
C LEU A 441 -29.05 -25.50 -3.48
N GLU A 442 -29.18 -25.48 -2.15
CA GLU A 442 -30.17 -24.66 -1.43
C GLU A 442 -29.97 -23.16 -1.67
N GLN A 443 -28.71 -22.71 -1.76
CA GLN A 443 -28.37 -21.31 -1.99
C GLN A 443 -28.36 -20.91 -3.48
N LEU A 444 -28.62 -21.85 -4.39
CA LEU A 444 -28.52 -21.62 -5.83
C LEU A 444 -29.61 -20.64 -6.34
N HIS A 445 -29.20 -19.70 -7.19
CA HIS A 445 -30.08 -18.69 -7.81
C HIS A 445 -29.83 -18.58 -9.32
N GLU A 446 -30.75 -17.93 -10.04
CA GLU A 446 -30.76 -17.87 -11.52
C GLU A 446 -29.45 -17.31 -12.11
N GLY A 447 -28.82 -16.34 -11.44
CA GLY A 447 -27.51 -15.81 -11.84
C GLY A 447 -26.30 -16.73 -11.66
N ALA A 448 -26.43 -17.89 -11.02
CA ALA A 448 -25.30 -18.78 -10.68
C ALA A 448 -25.31 -20.13 -11.44
N ILE A 449 -26.12 -20.25 -12.49
CA ILE A 449 -26.41 -21.55 -13.13
C ILE A 449 -25.53 -21.88 -14.35
N ILE A 450 -24.97 -20.87 -15.03
CA ILE A 450 -24.18 -21.06 -16.26
C ILE A 450 -22.98 -21.98 -16.00
N GLY A 451 -22.30 -21.78 -14.87
CA GLY A 451 -21.13 -22.57 -14.48
C GLY A 451 -21.43 -24.03 -14.11
N LEU A 452 -22.70 -24.44 -14.07
CA LEU A 452 -23.15 -25.82 -13.86
C LEU A 452 -23.56 -26.52 -15.16
N GLY A 453 -23.54 -25.79 -16.30
CA GLY A 453 -23.98 -26.31 -17.59
C GLY A 453 -25.48 -26.64 -17.62
N ILE A 454 -26.31 -25.79 -17.00
CA ILE A 454 -27.77 -25.92 -16.95
C ILE A 454 -28.42 -24.64 -17.47
N THR A 455 -29.63 -24.75 -18.05
CA THR A 455 -30.38 -23.60 -18.56
C THR A 455 -31.32 -23.04 -17.50
N GLU A 456 -31.73 -21.78 -17.66
CA GLU A 456 -32.70 -21.12 -16.80
C GLU A 456 -34.04 -21.88 -16.72
N ALA A 457 -34.50 -22.44 -17.84
CA ALA A 457 -35.71 -23.24 -17.90
C ALA A 457 -35.63 -24.51 -17.04
N MET A 458 -34.48 -25.20 -17.07
CA MET A 458 -34.23 -26.41 -16.27
C MET A 458 -34.20 -26.09 -14.77
N PHE A 459 -33.51 -25.00 -14.41
CA PHE A 459 -33.45 -24.56 -13.02
C PHE A 459 -34.82 -24.14 -12.47
N LYS A 460 -35.62 -23.38 -13.24
CA LYS A 460 -36.99 -22.98 -12.86
C LYS A 460 -37.93 -24.17 -12.73
N ALA A 461 -37.79 -25.19 -13.58
CA ALA A 461 -38.58 -26.41 -13.50
C ALA A 461 -38.27 -27.20 -12.22
N TRP A 462 -36.98 -27.34 -11.90
CA TRP A 462 -36.52 -28.04 -10.70
C TRP A 462 -36.94 -27.31 -9.40
N LYS A 463 -36.80 -25.98 -9.33
CA LYS A 463 -37.13 -25.16 -8.14
C LYS A 463 -38.62 -24.99 -7.85
N ARG A 464 -39.52 -25.38 -8.76
CA ARG A 464 -40.97 -25.30 -8.59
C ARG A 464 -41.57 -26.49 -7.82
N ARG A 465 -40.75 -27.47 -7.46
CA ARG A 465 -41.11 -28.55 -6.52
C ARG A 465 -40.76 -28.14 -5.10
#